data_AF-A0A7S0QYV1-F1
#
_entry.id   AF-A0A7S0QYV1-F1
#
_cell.length_a   1.000
_cell.length_b   1.000
_cell.length_c   1.000
_cell.angle_alpha   90.00
_cell.angle_beta   90.00
_cell.angle_gamma   90.00
#
_symmetry.space_group_name_H-M   'P 1'
#
loop_
_entity.id
_entity.type
_entity.pdbx_description
1 polymer ?
#
loop_
_entity_poly.entity_id
_entity_poly.type
_entity_poly.pdbx_seq_one_letter_code
_entity_poly.pdbx_strand_id
1 'polypeptide(L)'
;DRRLRLGTLPASHFCNGHVYFVQKRPQQLGLHPYVVHPTFQLEGASGKRSRFREAGLWLADPDTYYTEGNFLVYSGAVPSEVLERHPPGIDMHMALTAHHQVALRAAFALGQILERTVVLPRLLCGCDMYWGSPTVPQCVTWGSDLTLPFECPADNVFNLPHWEWAQMKWRESSFLDNPRVPDAVRLSRARVRLTPSPLRHSCGPGCTLKYEIGSPQPAEPEGDPDPETVAPLSPLQASMMPLQMPAAVLPRFANESMVRHALRHFARVRVLEFEDSTAEAFCGFDREQDNVAFDKKMRPALNGIWCCAPEGRDPKGQAYAHLREPDQTDHDGTLRHKQPPPLSKEGRLGLQEEPRNQFCHYE
;
A
#
# COMPACT_ATOMS: atom_id res chain seq x y z
N ASP A 1 0.41 41.78 -42.62
CA ASP A 1 0.72 40.35 -42.46
C ASP A 1 0.19 39.76 -41.18
N ARG A 2 -0.95 39.06 -41.20
CA ARG A 2 -1.48 38.33 -40.04
C ARG A 2 -1.13 36.84 -40.15
N ARG A 3 0.11 36.48 -39.79
CA ARG A 3 0.57 35.08 -39.77
C ARG A 3 0.46 34.51 -38.35
N LEU A 4 -0.21 33.37 -38.22
CA LEU A 4 -0.24 32.57 -37.00
C LEU A 4 0.95 31.59 -37.02
N ARG A 5 1.73 31.53 -35.93
CA ARG A 5 2.79 30.54 -35.74
C ARG A 5 2.30 29.46 -34.79
N LEU A 6 2.30 28.21 -35.24
CA LEU A 6 2.06 27.03 -34.41
C LEU A 6 3.38 26.30 -34.18
N GLY A 7 3.55 25.75 -32.98
CA GLY A 7 4.66 24.89 -32.62
C GLY A 7 4.24 23.97 -31.48
N THR A 8 4.90 22.83 -31.37
CA THR A 8 4.71 21.89 -30.26
C THR A 8 5.72 22.19 -29.16
N LEU A 9 5.29 22.08 -27.90
CA LEU A 9 6.18 22.20 -26.75
C LEU A 9 6.68 20.81 -26.35
N PRO A 10 7.96 20.66 -25.98
CA PRO A 10 8.51 19.35 -25.62
C PRO A 10 7.92 18.85 -24.31
N ALA A 11 7.41 17.61 -24.32
CA ALA A 11 6.75 16.99 -23.16
C ALA A 11 7.67 16.85 -21.93
N SER A 12 9.00 16.84 -22.12
CA SER A 12 9.98 16.82 -21.03
C SER A 12 10.11 18.14 -20.27
N HIS A 13 9.63 19.25 -20.83
CA HIS A 13 9.64 20.57 -20.17
C HIS A 13 8.23 21.08 -19.84
N PHE A 14 7.21 20.60 -20.57
CA PHE A 14 5.80 20.93 -20.35
C PHE A 14 5.04 19.62 -20.12
N CYS A 15 5.25 19.05 -18.94
CA CYS A 15 4.84 17.69 -18.64
C CYS A 15 3.34 17.61 -18.37
N ASN A 16 2.71 16.55 -18.89
CA ASN A 16 1.46 16.07 -18.32
C ASN A 16 1.76 15.18 -17.08
N GLY A 17 0.70 14.74 -16.42
CA GLY A 17 0.81 14.00 -15.17
C GLY A 17 1.35 12.58 -15.33
N HIS A 18 1.13 11.96 -16.49
CA HIS A 18 1.71 10.65 -16.77
C HIS A 18 3.23 10.74 -16.96
N VAL A 19 3.69 11.69 -17.77
CA VAL A 19 5.12 11.93 -18.06
C VAL A 19 5.91 12.27 -16.79
N TYR A 20 5.37 13.12 -15.92
CA TYR A 20 6.09 13.58 -14.73
C TYR A 20 6.03 12.60 -13.55
N PHE A 21 4.86 12.02 -13.26
CA PHE A 21 4.66 11.24 -12.02
C PHE A 21 4.75 9.73 -12.23
N VAL A 22 4.47 9.23 -13.44
CA VAL A 22 4.51 7.78 -13.75
C VAL A 22 5.82 7.44 -14.45
N GLN A 23 6.07 8.04 -15.62
CA GLN A 23 7.31 7.79 -16.37
C GLN A 23 8.54 8.43 -15.72
N LYS A 24 8.35 9.47 -14.89
CA LYS A 24 9.43 10.27 -14.28
C LYS A 24 10.46 10.74 -15.31
N ARG A 25 10.01 11.12 -16.51
CA ARG A 25 10.90 11.39 -17.66
C ARG A 25 11.84 12.56 -17.47
N PRO A 26 11.38 13.75 -17.04
CA PRO A 26 12.29 14.85 -16.76
C PRO A 26 13.38 14.47 -15.75
N GLN A 27 13.01 13.71 -14.71
CA GLN A 27 13.93 13.25 -13.67
C GLN A 27 14.98 12.30 -14.25
N GLN A 28 14.58 11.35 -15.11
CA GLN A 28 15.52 10.45 -15.81
C GLN A 28 16.47 11.19 -16.75
N LEU A 29 16.03 12.31 -17.34
CA LEU A 29 16.83 13.15 -18.24
C LEU A 29 17.64 14.23 -17.51
N GLY A 30 17.51 14.35 -16.18
CA GLY A 30 18.14 15.44 -15.42
C GLY A 30 17.60 16.83 -15.77
N LEU A 31 16.34 16.92 -16.21
CA LEU A 31 15.69 18.16 -16.63
C LEU A 31 14.75 18.69 -15.54
N HIS A 32 14.67 20.02 -15.46
CA HIS A 32 13.69 20.72 -14.64
C HIS A 32 12.58 21.27 -15.53
N PRO A 33 11.36 20.71 -15.48
CA PRO A 33 10.29 21.18 -16.33
C PRO A 33 9.79 22.57 -15.91
N TYR A 34 9.38 23.37 -16.89
CA TYR A 34 8.75 24.68 -16.66
C TYR A 34 7.32 24.54 -16.15
N VAL A 35 6.62 23.48 -16.57
CA VAL A 35 5.22 23.22 -16.23
C VAL A 35 5.01 21.74 -15.95
N VAL A 36 4.29 21.46 -14.87
CA VAL A 36 3.75 20.13 -14.56
C VAL A 36 2.24 20.26 -14.44
N HIS A 37 1.52 19.76 -15.44
CA HIS A 37 0.06 19.77 -15.47
C HIS A 37 -0.46 18.37 -15.13
N PRO A 38 -1.28 18.19 -14.07
CA PRO A 38 -1.67 16.88 -13.55
C PRO A 38 -2.84 16.27 -14.36
N THR A 39 -2.68 16.19 -15.67
CA THR A 39 -3.59 15.47 -16.58
C THR A 39 -3.13 14.04 -16.80
N PHE A 40 -4.02 13.19 -17.28
CA PHE A 40 -3.76 11.76 -17.42
C PHE A 40 -3.49 11.04 -16.09
N GLN A 41 -4.22 11.44 -15.04
CA GLN A 41 -4.11 10.89 -13.68
C GLN A 41 -5.47 10.38 -13.19
N LEU A 42 -5.44 9.55 -12.15
CA LEU A 42 -6.62 8.92 -11.56
C LEU A 42 -7.16 9.74 -10.38
N GLU A 43 -8.33 9.35 -9.87
CA GLU A 43 -8.84 9.79 -8.57
C GLU A 43 -9.02 11.32 -8.38
N GLY A 44 -9.26 12.06 -9.48
CA GLY A 44 -9.68 13.47 -9.42
C GLY A 44 -8.75 14.37 -8.61
N ALA A 45 -9.30 15.22 -7.75
CA ALA A 45 -8.50 16.17 -6.96
C ALA A 45 -7.61 15.48 -5.91
N SER A 46 -8.08 14.39 -5.30
CA SER A 46 -7.38 13.62 -4.27
C SER A 46 -6.11 12.97 -4.83
N GLY A 47 -6.22 12.31 -5.98
CA GLY A 47 -5.07 11.71 -6.70
C GLY A 47 -4.04 12.77 -7.12
N LYS A 48 -4.51 13.87 -7.73
CA LYS A 48 -3.64 14.98 -8.16
C LYS A 48 -2.86 15.57 -6.99
N ARG A 49 -3.54 15.84 -5.87
CA ARG A 49 -2.90 16.39 -4.66
C ARG A 49 -1.89 15.41 -4.08
N SER A 50 -2.23 14.13 -3.99
CA SER A 50 -1.31 13.06 -3.56
C SER A 50 -0.01 13.08 -4.37
N ARG A 51 -0.11 13.06 -5.70
CA ARG A 51 1.05 13.08 -6.60
C ARG A 51 1.92 14.33 -6.44
N PHE A 52 1.29 15.51 -6.34
CA PHE A 52 2.05 16.74 -6.11
C PHE A 52 2.73 16.78 -4.75
N ARG A 53 2.11 16.25 -3.68
CA ARG A 53 2.75 16.11 -2.38
C ARG A 53 3.95 15.17 -2.47
N GLU A 54 3.77 14.01 -3.09
CA GLU A 54 4.83 13.01 -3.27
C GLU A 54 6.03 13.53 -4.08
N ALA A 55 5.77 14.44 -5.02
CA ALA A 55 6.82 15.09 -5.78
C ALA A 55 7.42 16.35 -5.11
N GLY A 56 6.94 16.74 -3.92
CA GLY A 56 7.37 17.98 -3.25
C GLY A 56 6.95 19.27 -3.96
N LEU A 57 5.94 19.20 -4.83
CA LEU A 57 5.43 20.31 -5.63
C LEU A 57 4.14 20.93 -5.06
N TRP A 58 3.54 20.33 -4.03
CA TRP A 58 2.36 20.86 -3.36
C TRP A 58 2.74 21.84 -2.24
N LEU A 59 2.55 23.14 -2.47
CA LEU A 59 2.93 24.20 -1.53
C LEU A 59 1.79 24.68 -0.63
N ALA A 60 0.55 24.23 -0.87
CA ALA A 60 -0.63 24.78 -0.23
C ALA A 60 -0.91 24.22 1.18
N ASP A 61 -0.17 23.20 1.62
CA ASP A 61 -0.38 22.63 2.96
C ASP A 61 0.14 23.56 4.08
N PRO A 62 -0.59 23.65 5.21
CA PRO A 62 -0.15 24.38 6.38
C PRO A 62 1.04 23.67 7.06
N ASP A 63 1.79 24.41 7.88
CA ASP A 63 2.94 23.83 8.61
C ASP A 63 2.54 22.71 9.57
N THR A 64 1.30 22.74 10.08
CA THR A 64 0.73 21.68 10.92
C THR A 64 0.72 20.32 10.23
N TYR A 65 0.65 20.27 8.90
CA TYR A 65 0.73 19.04 8.12
C TYR A 65 2.03 18.27 8.36
N TYR A 66 3.12 19.00 8.58
CA TYR A 66 4.50 18.50 8.73
C TYR A 66 4.96 18.42 10.19
N THR A 67 4.35 19.19 11.09
CA THR A 67 4.82 19.32 12.48
C THR A 67 3.96 18.57 13.50
N GLU A 68 2.70 18.26 13.21
CA GLU A 68 1.77 17.66 14.17
C GLU A 68 1.68 16.13 14.06
N GLY A 69 1.45 15.50 15.21
CA GLY A 69 1.16 14.07 15.31
C GLY A 69 2.38 13.15 15.35
N ASN A 70 2.10 11.88 15.53
CA ASN A 70 3.09 10.80 15.49
C ASN A 70 2.89 9.99 14.21
N PHE A 71 3.95 9.37 13.73
CA PHE A 71 3.99 8.69 12.45
C PHE A 71 4.41 7.24 12.62
N LEU A 72 3.87 6.40 11.73
CA LEU A 72 4.27 5.02 11.52
C LEU A 72 4.72 4.90 10.07
N VAL A 73 5.95 4.47 9.87
CA VAL A 73 6.54 4.15 8.57
C VAL A 73 6.78 2.65 8.56
N TYR A 74 6.61 2.02 7.41
CA TYR A 74 6.91 0.60 7.23
C TYR A 74 7.60 0.36 5.91
N SER A 75 8.32 -0.76 5.82
CA SER A 75 8.96 -1.17 4.58
C SER A 75 7.93 -1.60 3.54
N GLY A 76 7.99 -1.00 2.35
CA GLY A 76 7.25 -1.44 1.16
C GLY A 76 7.93 -2.56 0.40
N ALA A 77 8.95 -3.20 1.00
CA ALA A 77 9.64 -4.32 0.38
C ALA A 77 8.62 -5.40 -0.02
N VAL A 78 8.74 -5.82 -1.26
CA VAL A 78 7.94 -6.89 -1.84
C VAL A 78 8.75 -8.18 -1.73
N PRO A 79 8.15 -9.32 -1.33
CA PRO A 79 8.82 -10.61 -1.33
C PRO A 79 9.36 -10.95 -2.73
N SER A 80 10.60 -11.43 -2.83
CA SER A 80 11.23 -11.79 -4.11
C SER A 80 10.42 -12.83 -4.87
N GLU A 81 9.73 -13.72 -4.16
CA GLU A 81 8.86 -14.75 -4.73
C GLU A 81 7.73 -14.14 -5.56
N VAL A 82 7.21 -12.96 -5.20
CA VAL A 82 6.17 -12.26 -5.98
C VAL A 82 6.77 -11.74 -7.29
N LEU A 83 7.99 -11.22 -7.25
CA LEU A 83 8.70 -10.68 -8.41
C LEU A 83 9.18 -11.78 -9.37
N GLU A 84 9.58 -12.94 -8.83
CA GLU A 84 10.07 -14.08 -9.61
C GLU A 84 8.93 -14.90 -10.22
N ARG A 85 7.81 -15.05 -9.51
CA ARG A 85 6.68 -15.86 -9.96
C ARG A 85 5.90 -15.24 -11.11
N HIS A 86 5.85 -13.91 -11.18
CA HIS A 86 5.03 -13.19 -12.15
C HIS A 86 5.91 -12.27 -13.00
N PRO A 87 5.91 -12.41 -14.34
CA PRO A 87 6.54 -11.41 -15.18
C PRO A 87 5.79 -10.05 -15.07
N PRO A 88 6.46 -8.92 -15.37
CA PRO A 88 5.80 -7.62 -15.35
C PRO A 88 4.56 -7.58 -16.25
N GLY A 89 3.43 -7.19 -15.68
CA GLY A 89 2.12 -7.23 -16.33
C GLY A 89 0.99 -7.25 -15.29
N ILE A 90 -0.23 -7.57 -15.74
CA ILE A 90 -1.43 -7.50 -14.90
C ILE A 90 -1.37 -8.49 -13.72
N ASP A 91 -0.85 -9.69 -13.93
CA ASP A 91 -0.77 -10.70 -12.86
C ASP A 91 0.19 -10.26 -11.74
N MET A 92 1.37 -9.75 -12.10
CA MET A 92 2.29 -9.15 -11.14
C MET A 92 1.61 -7.98 -10.43
N HIS A 93 0.88 -7.12 -11.15
CA HIS A 93 0.20 -5.98 -10.57
C HIS A 93 -0.85 -6.38 -9.53
N MET A 94 -1.64 -7.41 -9.81
CA MET A 94 -2.63 -7.92 -8.87
C MET A 94 -1.98 -8.53 -7.62
N ALA A 95 -0.88 -9.28 -7.79
CA ALA A 95 -0.12 -9.84 -6.68
C ALA A 95 0.51 -8.74 -5.80
N LEU A 96 1.13 -7.73 -6.41
CA LEU A 96 1.67 -6.56 -5.72
C LEU A 96 0.58 -5.78 -4.98
N THR A 97 -0.56 -5.54 -5.63
CA THR A 97 -1.70 -4.84 -5.05
C THR A 97 -2.23 -5.57 -3.81
N ALA A 98 -2.37 -6.90 -3.87
CA ALA A 98 -2.78 -7.70 -2.74
C ALA A 98 -1.79 -7.59 -1.56
N HIS A 99 -0.48 -7.68 -1.83
CA HIS A 99 0.56 -7.49 -0.81
C HIS A 99 0.48 -6.12 -0.15
N HIS A 100 0.38 -5.06 -0.96
CA HIS A 100 0.26 -3.69 -0.48
C HIS A 100 -0.99 -3.48 0.37
N GLN A 101 -2.13 -4.05 -0.03
CA GLN A 101 -3.40 -3.97 0.72
C GLN A 101 -3.30 -4.64 2.10
N VAL A 102 -2.69 -5.83 2.19
CA VAL A 102 -2.53 -6.55 3.47
C VAL A 102 -1.59 -5.78 4.41
N ALA A 103 -0.44 -5.34 3.90
CA ALA A 103 0.51 -4.54 4.69
C ALA A 103 -0.12 -3.24 5.18
N LEU A 104 -0.82 -2.52 4.29
CA LEU A 104 -1.45 -1.25 4.60
C LEU A 104 -2.61 -1.40 5.59
N ARG A 105 -3.40 -2.47 5.49
CA ARG A 105 -4.44 -2.80 6.46
C ARG A 105 -3.87 -2.89 7.87
N ALA A 106 -2.80 -3.66 8.04
CA ALA A 106 -2.13 -3.80 9.33
C ALA A 106 -1.51 -2.47 9.79
N ALA A 107 -0.89 -1.70 8.89
CA ALA A 107 -0.36 -0.39 9.21
C ALA A 107 -1.44 0.59 9.72
N PHE A 108 -2.64 0.61 9.12
CA PHE A 108 -3.74 1.44 9.62
C PHE A 108 -4.29 0.96 10.95
N ALA A 109 -4.33 -0.34 11.21
CA ALA A 109 -4.73 -0.85 12.52
C ALA A 109 -3.73 -0.43 13.61
N LEU A 110 -2.43 -0.60 13.35
CA LEU A 110 -1.36 -0.13 14.22
C LEU A 110 -1.41 1.39 14.41
N GLY A 111 -1.67 2.13 13.33
CA GLY A 111 -1.87 3.58 13.37
C GLY A 111 -3.04 3.98 14.27
N GLN A 112 -4.17 3.26 14.21
CA GLN A 112 -5.31 3.49 15.09
C GLN A 112 -4.99 3.19 16.55
N ILE A 113 -4.33 2.05 16.83
CA ILE A 113 -3.99 1.61 18.20
C ILE A 113 -3.00 2.57 18.86
N LEU A 114 -2.00 3.01 18.10
CA LEU A 114 -0.87 3.82 18.58
C LEU A 114 -1.08 5.32 18.39
N GLU A 115 -2.22 5.74 17.83
CA GLU A 115 -2.54 7.13 17.46
C GLU A 115 -1.51 7.75 16.51
N ARG A 116 -1.13 7.00 15.47
CA ARG A 116 -0.13 7.38 14.47
C ARG A 116 -0.72 7.52 13.08
N THR A 117 -0.26 8.54 12.37
CA THR A 117 -0.50 8.74 10.94
C THR A 117 0.41 7.79 10.15
N VAL A 118 -0.16 7.04 9.21
CA VAL A 118 0.60 6.09 8.39
C VAL A 118 1.31 6.82 7.26
N VAL A 119 2.63 6.73 7.20
CA VAL A 119 3.41 7.17 6.03
C VAL A 119 3.53 5.99 5.09
N LEU A 120 3.01 6.13 3.88
CA LEU A 120 3.06 5.07 2.87
C LEU A 120 4.52 4.79 2.48
N PRO A 121 4.88 3.54 2.13
CA PRO A 121 6.14 3.29 1.45
C PRO A 121 6.02 3.66 -0.02
N ARG A 122 7.15 3.60 -0.73
CA ARG A 122 7.11 3.56 -2.19
C ARG A 122 6.46 2.26 -2.64
N LEU A 123 5.51 2.38 -3.56
CA LEU A 123 4.75 1.24 -4.08
C LEU A 123 5.37 0.79 -5.40
N LEU A 124 5.51 -0.52 -5.57
CA LEU A 124 5.87 -1.11 -6.86
C LEU A 124 4.59 -1.59 -7.56
N CYS A 125 4.45 -1.29 -8.85
CA CYS A 125 3.35 -1.75 -9.69
C CYS A 125 3.86 -2.50 -10.93
N GLY A 126 3.08 -3.51 -11.34
CA GLY A 126 3.34 -4.33 -12.53
C GLY A 126 2.58 -3.85 -13.77
N CYS A 127 1.60 -2.95 -13.62
CA CYS A 127 0.75 -2.50 -14.71
C CYS A 127 0.42 -1.01 -14.55
N ASP A 128 0.52 -0.29 -15.65
CA ASP A 128 0.16 1.13 -15.77
C ASP A 128 -1.34 1.30 -16.04
N MET A 129 -1.88 2.43 -15.59
CA MET A 129 -3.26 2.80 -15.80
C MET A 129 -3.40 4.31 -15.98
N TYR A 130 -4.33 4.70 -16.84
CA TYR A 130 -4.72 6.08 -17.04
C TYR A 130 -6.24 6.22 -17.08
N TRP A 131 -6.73 7.44 -16.83
CA TRP A 131 -8.16 7.76 -16.72
C TRP A 131 -9.06 7.32 -17.88
N GLY A 132 -8.51 7.11 -19.08
CA GLY A 132 -9.30 6.82 -20.29
C GLY A 132 -9.40 5.34 -20.64
N SER A 133 -8.64 4.47 -19.99
CA SER A 133 -8.83 3.01 -20.09
C SER A 133 -8.41 2.35 -18.77
N PRO A 134 -9.35 1.78 -17.99
CA PRO A 134 -9.05 1.11 -16.74
C PRO A 134 -8.26 -0.19 -16.93
N THR A 135 -8.15 -0.68 -18.17
CA THR A 135 -7.24 -1.76 -18.55
C THR A 135 -6.40 -1.31 -19.74
N VAL A 136 -5.08 -1.38 -19.57
CA VAL A 136 -4.13 -1.21 -20.68
C VAL A 136 -3.67 -2.62 -21.05
N PRO A 137 -4.08 -3.21 -22.20
CA PRO A 137 -3.81 -4.61 -22.51
C PRO A 137 -2.32 -4.99 -22.42
N GLN A 138 -1.45 -4.07 -22.81
CA GLN A 138 -0.01 -4.21 -22.74
C GLN A 138 0.61 -3.71 -21.42
N CYS A 139 -0.20 -3.33 -20.44
CA CYS A 139 0.20 -2.79 -19.14
C CYS A 139 1.09 -1.54 -19.17
N VAL A 140 1.21 -0.89 -20.33
CA VAL A 140 1.96 0.35 -20.55
C VAL A 140 1.12 1.26 -21.45
N THR A 141 0.79 2.46 -20.99
CA THR A 141 -0.02 3.41 -21.78
C THR A 141 0.58 3.62 -23.17
N TRP A 142 -0.25 3.69 -24.21
CA TRP A 142 0.21 3.86 -25.59
C TRP A 142 1.10 5.08 -25.78
N GLY A 143 2.24 4.90 -26.47
CA GLY A 143 3.24 5.95 -26.66
C GLY A 143 4.05 6.30 -25.40
N SER A 144 3.81 5.59 -24.30
CA SER A 144 4.65 5.64 -23.11
C SER A 144 5.93 4.84 -23.34
N ASP A 145 6.97 5.32 -22.68
CA ASP A 145 8.30 4.74 -22.64
C ASP A 145 8.58 4.13 -21.24
N LEU A 146 7.53 3.99 -20.42
CA LEU A 146 7.57 3.40 -19.08
C LEU A 146 8.11 1.98 -19.15
N THR A 147 9.04 1.67 -18.24
CA THR A 147 9.56 0.31 -18.07
C THR A 147 8.92 -0.31 -16.84
N LEU A 148 8.45 -1.56 -16.97
CA LEU A 148 7.85 -2.32 -15.88
C LEU A 148 8.89 -3.24 -15.20
N PRO A 149 8.75 -3.52 -13.90
CA PRO A 149 7.84 -2.86 -12.97
C PRO A 149 8.34 -1.45 -12.64
N PHE A 150 7.46 -0.60 -12.09
CA PHE A 150 7.80 0.80 -11.79
C PHE A 150 7.31 1.21 -10.41
N GLU A 151 7.97 2.23 -9.83
CA GLU A 151 7.46 2.91 -8.64
C GLU A 151 6.20 3.71 -8.99
N CYS A 152 5.05 3.26 -8.51
CA CYS A 152 3.76 3.84 -8.86
C CYS A 152 3.22 4.79 -7.77
N PRO A 153 2.50 5.85 -8.18
CA PRO A 153 1.74 6.68 -7.25
C PRO A 153 0.68 5.90 -6.47
N ALA A 154 0.33 6.38 -5.27
CA ALA A 154 -0.69 5.75 -4.43
C ALA A 154 -2.08 5.63 -5.09
N ASP A 155 -2.47 6.61 -5.92
CA ASP A 155 -3.72 6.60 -6.68
C ASP A 155 -3.71 5.57 -7.83
N ASN A 156 -2.57 4.94 -8.12
CA ASN A 156 -2.50 3.81 -9.04
C ASN A 156 -2.89 2.49 -8.36
N VAL A 157 -3.11 2.45 -7.04
CA VAL A 157 -3.45 1.22 -6.31
C VAL A 157 -4.71 1.42 -5.46
N PHE A 158 -4.82 2.58 -4.82
CA PHE A 158 -5.80 2.85 -3.77
C PHE A 158 -6.83 3.91 -4.16
N ASN A 159 -8.02 3.79 -3.60
CA ASN A 159 -9.11 4.76 -3.73
C ASN A 159 -8.91 5.94 -2.77
N LEU A 160 -8.06 6.90 -3.14
CA LEU A 160 -7.73 8.06 -2.31
C LEU A 160 -8.91 8.99 -1.99
N PRO A 161 -9.90 9.23 -2.88
CA PRO A 161 -11.10 9.99 -2.56
C PRO A 161 -11.88 9.36 -1.41
N HIS A 162 -11.98 8.03 -1.39
CA HIS A 162 -12.59 7.32 -0.27
C HIS A 162 -11.78 7.51 1.01
N TRP A 163 -10.44 7.50 0.96
CA TRP A 163 -9.61 7.72 2.14
C TRP A 163 -9.83 9.11 2.75
N GLU A 164 -9.98 10.12 1.90
CA GLU A 164 -10.29 11.48 2.33
C GLU A 164 -11.68 11.59 2.95
N TRP A 165 -12.69 10.99 2.30
CA TRP A 165 -14.04 10.90 2.84
C TRP A 165 -14.10 10.15 4.19
N ALA A 166 -13.37 9.05 4.31
CA ALA A 166 -13.25 8.25 5.53
C ALA A 166 -12.27 8.84 6.56
N GLN A 167 -11.71 10.03 6.28
CA GLN A 167 -10.77 10.77 7.12
C GLN A 167 -9.62 9.90 7.62
N MET A 168 -9.05 9.09 6.72
CA MET A 168 -7.91 8.25 7.03
C MET A 168 -6.67 9.11 7.26
N LYS A 169 -5.91 8.80 8.31
CA LYS A 169 -4.69 9.55 8.66
C LYS A 169 -3.50 8.93 7.95
N TRP A 170 -3.07 9.54 6.85
CA TRP A 170 -1.92 9.07 6.09
C TRP A 170 -1.04 10.21 5.53
N ARG A 171 0.15 9.85 5.04
CA ARG A 171 1.12 10.70 4.34
C ARG A 171 1.76 9.96 3.17
N GLU A 172 2.15 10.72 2.15
CA GLU A 172 2.88 10.25 0.97
C GLU A 172 4.27 9.67 1.32
N SER A 173 4.84 8.88 0.41
CA SER A 173 6.10 8.18 0.66
C SER A 173 7.30 9.10 0.87
N SER A 174 7.28 10.28 0.25
CA SER A 174 8.32 11.30 0.37
C SER A 174 8.13 12.23 1.58
N PHE A 175 7.12 12.01 2.43
CA PHE A 175 6.76 12.95 3.49
C PHE A 175 7.95 13.27 4.40
N LEU A 176 8.64 12.24 4.89
CA LEU A 176 9.77 12.45 5.79
C LEU A 176 10.98 13.07 5.09
N ASP A 177 11.09 12.96 3.77
CA ASP A 177 12.16 13.59 2.97
C ASP A 177 11.87 15.08 2.69
N ASN A 178 10.65 15.53 2.94
CA ASN A 178 10.25 16.91 2.70
C ASN A 178 10.99 17.86 3.68
N PRO A 179 11.66 18.92 3.19
CA PRO A 179 12.41 19.85 4.04
C PRO A 179 11.53 20.63 5.04
N ARG A 180 10.21 20.64 4.86
CA ARG A 180 9.26 21.24 5.83
C ARG A 180 9.02 20.36 7.05
N VAL A 181 9.40 19.08 7.02
CA VAL A 181 9.36 18.23 8.23
C VAL A 181 10.56 18.57 9.10
N PRO A 182 10.36 19.09 10.32
CA PRO A 182 11.46 19.52 11.16
C PRO A 182 12.27 18.34 11.70
N ASP A 183 13.52 18.59 12.06
CA ASP A 183 14.41 17.60 12.67
C ASP A 183 13.86 17.00 13.96
N ALA A 184 13.07 17.77 14.72
CA ALA A 184 12.37 17.28 15.90
C ALA A 184 11.42 16.09 15.60
N VAL A 185 10.90 16.01 14.37
CA VAL A 185 10.12 14.86 13.87
C VAL A 185 11.05 13.85 13.23
N ARG A 186 11.90 14.26 12.27
CA ARG A 186 12.77 13.36 11.49
C ARG A 186 13.72 12.53 12.35
N LEU A 187 14.31 13.14 13.38
CA LEU A 187 15.31 12.51 14.25
C LEU A 187 14.70 11.75 15.43
N SER A 188 13.44 12.03 15.78
CA SER A 188 12.74 11.28 16.84
C SER A 188 12.20 9.96 16.28
N ARG A 189 13.12 9.00 16.11
CA ARG A 189 12.89 7.69 15.48
C ARG A 189 13.15 6.52 16.43
N ALA A 190 12.34 5.49 16.30
CA ALA A 190 12.60 4.17 16.86
C ALA A 190 12.23 3.08 15.85
N ARG A 191 13.00 2.00 15.84
CA ARG A 191 12.76 0.87 14.95
C ARG A 191 11.87 -0.14 15.61
N VAL A 192 11.04 -0.81 14.82
CA VAL A 192 10.23 -1.95 15.27
C VAL A 192 10.60 -3.15 14.43
N ARG A 193 11.03 -4.22 15.10
CA ARG A 193 11.39 -5.49 14.47
C ARG A 193 10.32 -6.54 14.75
N LEU A 194 9.94 -7.29 13.73
CA LEU A 194 9.02 -8.39 13.90
C LEU A 194 9.78 -9.64 14.33
N THR A 195 9.43 -10.21 15.48
CA THR A 195 9.99 -11.50 15.94
C THR A 195 9.00 -12.63 15.73
N PRO A 196 9.46 -13.89 15.62
CA PRO A 196 8.58 -15.05 15.60
C PRO A 196 7.54 -14.99 16.72
N SER A 197 6.29 -15.32 16.41
CA SER A 197 5.23 -15.34 17.41
C SER A 197 5.43 -16.52 18.35
N PRO A 198 5.30 -16.34 19.68
CA PRO A 198 5.26 -17.48 20.60
C PRO A 198 4.00 -18.33 20.43
N LEU A 199 2.95 -17.78 19.78
CA LEU A 199 1.71 -18.47 19.49
C LEU A 199 1.81 -19.14 18.11
N ARG A 200 2.20 -20.43 18.10
CA ARG A 200 2.00 -21.30 16.94
C ARG A 200 0.49 -21.47 16.74
N HIS A 201 -0.09 -20.78 15.75
CA HIS A 201 -1.43 -21.01 15.19
C HIS A 201 -2.67 -20.49 15.95
N SER A 202 -2.54 -19.62 16.95
CA SER A 202 -3.73 -19.07 17.62
C SER A 202 -3.51 -17.65 18.09
N CYS A 203 -3.59 -16.73 17.14
CA CYS A 203 -4.14 -15.44 17.50
C CYS A 203 -5.60 -15.65 17.96
N GLY A 204 -6.02 -14.98 19.03
CA GLY A 204 -7.28 -15.23 19.75
C GLY A 204 -8.56 -15.14 18.87
N PRO A 205 -9.76 -15.36 19.44
CA PRO A 205 -11.01 -15.56 18.69
C PRO A 205 -11.48 -14.41 17.76
N GLY A 206 -10.71 -13.33 17.62
CA GLY A 206 -10.91 -12.25 16.63
C GLY A 206 -9.94 -12.28 15.44
N CYS A 207 -9.04 -13.27 15.35
CA CYS A 207 -8.10 -13.38 14.23
C CYS A 207 -8.72 -14.04 13.01
N THR A 208 -8.91 -13.26 11.94
CA THR A 208 -9.46 -13.75 10.68
C THR A 208 -8.40 -14.08 9.63
N LEU A 209 -7.12 -13.82 9.90
CA LEU A 209 -6.01 -14.11 8.99
C LEU A 209 -5.50 -15.55 9.17
N LYS A 210 -5.95 -16.47 8.31
CA LYS A 210 -5.27 -17.75 8.07
C LYS A 210 -4.24 -17.54 6.96
N TYR A 211 -2.96 -17.44 7.30
CA TYR A 211 -1.88 -17.40 6.31
C TYR A 211 -1.31 -18.81 6.15
N GLU A 212 -1.59 -19.48 5.04
CA GLU A 212 -0.84 -20.68 4.66
C GLU A 212 0.47 -20.24 4.03
N ILE A 213 1.50 -20.06 4.86
CA ILE A 213 2.87 -20.05 4.37
C ILE A 213 3.16 -21.50 4.00
N GLY A 214 3.24 -21.80 2.69
CA GLY A 214 3.85 -23.03 2.21
C GLY A 214 5.23 -23.14 2.86
N SER A 215 5.34 -23.99 3.87
CA SER A 215 6.53 -24.10 4.69
C SER A 215 7.67 -24.59 3.80
N PRO A 216 8.81 -23.87 3.69
CA PRO A 216 10.02 -24.51 3.23
C PRO A 216 10.36 -25.57 4.28
N GLN A 217 10.58 -26.81 3.83
CA GLN A 217 11.15 -27.84 4.69
C GLN A 217 12.48 -27.30 5.26
N PRO A 218 12.75 -27.46 6.56
CA PRO A 218 14.01 -27.02 7.13
C PRO A 218 15.14 -27.80 6.44
N ALA A 219 16.02 -27.09 5.74
CA ALA A 219 17.33 -27.59 5.39
C ALA A 219 18.10 -27.86 6.69
N GLU A 220 18.73 -29.02 6.78
CA GLU A 220 19.57 -29.39 7.92
C GLU A 220 20.68 -28.36 8.13
N PRO A 221 21.04 -28.03 9.38
CA PRO A 221 22.15 -27.12 9.65
C PRO A 221 23.47 -27.78 9.23
N GLU A 222 24.14 -27.21 8.23
CA GLU A 222 25.56 -27.47 7.99
C GLU A 222 26.39 -26.91 9.16
N GLY A 223 27.45 -27.64 9.51
CA GLY A 223 28.12 -27.62 10.81
C GLY A 223 28.78 -26.29 11.21
N ASP A 224 28.92 -26.15 12.53
CA ASP A 224 29.63 -25.07 13.23
C ASP A 224 31.06 -24.86 12.67
N PRO A 225 31.47 -23.62 12.36
CA PRO A 225 32.88 -23.30 12.19
C PRO A 225 33.58 -23.07 13.55
N ASP A 226 34.79 -23.62 13.65
CA ASP A 226 35.68 -23.62 14.81
C ASP A 226 35.97 -22.22 15.40
N PRO A 227 36.17 -22.11 16.73
CA PRO A 227 36.35 -20.84 17.41
C PRO A 227 37.84 -20.51 17.59
N GLU A 228 38.50 -19.91 16.60
CA GLU A 228 39.80 -19.28 16.84
C GLU A 228 40.15 -18.24 15.76
N THR A 229 40.04 -16.95 16.12
CA THR A 229 40.97 -15.83 15.83
C THR A 229 40.27 -14.48 15.94
N VAL A 230 40.10 -13.98 17.18
CA VAL A 230 39.80 -12.56 17.42
C VAL A 230 41.10 -11.87 17.80
N ALA A 231 41.65 -11.07 16.88
CA ALA A 231 42.76 -10.17 17.18
C ALA A 231 42.25 -8.95 17.98
N PRO A 232 42.97 -8.47 19.01
CA PRO A 232 42.53 -7.34 19.82
C PRO A 232 42.68 -6.01 19.05
N LEU A 233 41.61 -5.20 19.06
CA LEU A 233 41.58 -3.85 18.52
C LEU A 233 42.39 -2.88 19.41
N SER A 234 43.15 -2.01 18.75
CA SER A 234 44.02 -1.00 19.38
C SER A 234 43.22 0.19 19.97
N PRO A 235 43.65 0.86 21.07
CA PRO A 235 42.78 1.71 21.89
C PRO A 235 42.47 3.13 21.37
N LEU A 236 42.56 3.42 20.07
CA LEU A 236 42.50 4.81 19.54
C LEU A 236 41.28 5.16 18.67
N GLN A 237 40.21 4.37 18.69
CA GLN A 237 38.96 4.68 17.96
C GLN A 237 37.74 4.95 18.87
N ALA A 238 37.98 5.36 20.12
CA ALA A 238 36.94 5.85 21.00
C ALA A 238 36.58 7.31 20.68
N SER A 239 35.94 7.57 19.54
CA SER A 239 35.12 8.77 19.36
C SER A 239 34.16 8.58 18.18
N MET A 240 32.86 8.79 18.45
CA MET A 240 31.69 8.58 17.59
C MET A 240 31.17 7.14 17.53
N MET A 241 30.60 6.67 18.65
CA MET A 241 29.60 5.60 18.56
C MET A 241 28.39 6.14 17.78
N PRO A 242 27.89 5.45 16.74
CA PRO A 242 26.63 5.84 16.11
C PRO A 242 25.55 5.83 17.19
N LEU A 243 24.77 6.90 17.27
CA LEU A 243 23.54 6.94 18.07
C LEU A 243 22.70 5.73 17.67
N GLN A 244 22.72 4.68 18.49
CA GLN A 244 22.02 3.45 18.19
C GLN A 244 20.53 3.76 18.31
N MET A 245 19.85 3.82 17.16
CA MET A 245 18.41 4.09 17.13
C MET A 245 17.70 3.07 18.03
N PRO A 246 16.88 3.55 18.99
CA PRO A 246 16.21 2.66 19.92
C PRO A 246 15.31 1.70 19.15
N ALA A 247 15.31 0.43 19.57
CA ALA A 247 14.60 -0.64 18.89
C ALA A 247 13.57 -1.27 19.81
N ALA A 248 12.38 -1.49 19.28
CA ALA A 248 11.31 -2.26 19.87
C ALA A 248 11.17 -3.60 19.14
N VAL A 249 10.66 -4.58 19.86
CA VAL A 249 10.34 -5.90 19.32
C VAL A 249 8.83 -6.09 19.41
N LEU A 250 8.23 -6.51 18.30
CA LEU A 250 6.83 -6.87 18.23
C LEU A 250 6.72 -8.32 17.72
N PRO A 251 6.04 -9.22 18.44
CA PRO A 251 5.76 -10.55 17.91
C PRO A 251 4.93 -10.45 16.62
N ARG A 252 5.24 -11.27 15.63
CA ARG A 252 4.39 -11.44 14.44
C ARG A 252 2.98 -11.82 14.88
N PHE A 253 2.01 -11.27 14.15
CA PHE A 253 0.58 -11.43 14.41
C PHE A 253 0.20 -11.03 15.84
N ALA A 254 0.65 -9.86 16.29
CA ALA A 254 0.30 -9.31 17.60
C ALA A 254 -1.12 -8.74 17.61
N ASN A 255 -1.86 -9.02 18.70
CA ASN A 255 -3.16 -8.40 18.94
C ASN A 255 -3.02 -6.98 19.54
N GLU A 256 -4.12 -6.28 19.73
CA GLU A 256 -4.12 -4.92 20.25
C GLU A 256 -3.40 -4.80 21.60
N SER A 257 -3.71 -5.66 22.57
CA SER A 257 -3.05 -5.65 23.89
C SER A 257 -1.53 -5.86 23.78
N MET A 258 -1.09 -6.78 22.93
CA MET A 258 0.33 -7.04 22.68
C MET A 258 1.02 -5.83 22.05
N VAL A 259 0.40 -5.18 21.06
CA VAL A 259 0.92 -3.97 20.42
C VAL A 259 1.06 -2.84 21.45
N ARG A 260 0.00 -2.57 22.22
CA ARG A 260 0.00 -1.54 23.28
C ARG A 260 1.10 -1.82 24.30
N HIS A 261 1.21 -3.06 24.75
CA HIS A 261 2.23 -3.43 25.72
C HIS A 261 3.64 -3.28 25.15
N ALA A 262 3.92 -3.87 23.99
CA ALA A 262 5.25 -3.88 23.37
C ALA A 262 5.78 -2.46 23.07
N LEU A 263 4.89 -1.56 22.64
CA LEU A 263 5.26 -0.23 22.17
C LEU A 263 4.97 0.91 23.16
N ARG A 264 4.52 0.61 24.38
CA ARG A 264 4.17 1.62 25.41
C ARG A 264 5.27 2.64 25.70
N HIS A 265 6.52 2.18 25.74
CA HIS A 265 7.68 3.03 26.04
C HIS A 265 8.06 3.96 24.89
N PHE A 266 7.48 3.73 23.71
CA PHE A 266 7.72 4.50 22.49
C PHE A 266 6.56 5.47 22.17
N ALA A 267 5.60 5.66 23.09
CA ALA A 267 4.44 6.53 22.88
C ALA A 267 4.83 7.98 22.51
N ARG A 268 5.99 8.47 23.00
CA ARG A 268 6.49 9.82 22.75
C ARG A 268 7.40 9.94 21.51
N VAL A 269 7.82 8.82 20.93
CA VAL A 269 8.69 8.83 19.74
C VAL A 269 7.86 9.31 18.54
N ARG A 270 8.34 10.30 17.79
CA ARG A 270 7.55 10.87 16.69
C ARG A 270 7.40 9.93 15.52
N VAL A 271 8.39 9.08 15.23
CA VAL A 271 8.36 8.14 14.10
C VAL A 271 8.70 6.73 14.57
N LEU A 272 7.75 5.80 14.39
CA LEU A 272 8.04 4.36 14.48
C LEU A 272 8.29 3.82 13.08
N GLU A 273 9.44 3.17 12.91
CA GLU A 273 9.88 2.62 11.63
C GLU A 273 9.90 1.10 11.73
N PHE A 274 8.92 0.45 11.08
CA PHE A 274 8.88 -1.00 10.95
C PHE A 274 9.89 -1.41 9.87
N GLU A 275 10.92 -2.17 10.27
CA GLU A 275 11.96 -2.63 9.34
C GLU A 275 11.40 -3.60 8.30
N ASP A 276 10.40 -4.39 8.69
CA ASP A 276 9.70 -5.35 7.85
C ASP A 276 8.39 -4.77 7.27
N SER A 277 7.82 -5.49 6.29
CA SER A 277 6.42 -5.28 5.90
C SER A 277 5.51 -5.49 7.11
N THR A 278 4.50 -4.62 7.26
CA THR A 278 3.50 -4.73 8.32
C THR A 278 2.48 -5.84 8.09
N ALA A 279 2.52 -6.55 6.96
CA ALA A 279 1.55 -7.60 6.62
C ALA A 279 1.38 -8.66 7.73
N GLU A 280 2.46 -8.94 8.46
CA GLU A 280 2.47 -9.91 9.57
C GLU A 280 2.60 -9.24 10.94
N ALA A 281 2.45 -7.93 11.04
CA ALA A 281 2.63 -7.20 12.31
C ALA A 281 1.38 -7.25 13.20
N PHE A 282 0.19 -7.35 12.61
CA PHE A 282 -1.07 -7.23 13.30
C PHE A 282 -2.09 -8.27 12.84
N CYS A 283 -2.89 -8.75 13.78
CA CYS A 283 -3.72 -9.92 13.58
C CYS A 283 -5.20 -9.66 13.91
N GLY A 284 -5.48 -8.74 14.85
CA GLY A 284 -6.84 -8.36 15.24
C GLY A 284 -6.90 -7.55 16.54
N PHE A 285 -7.99 -6.81 16.70
CA PHE A 285 -8.32 -6.11 17.94
C PHE A 285 -8.78 -7.11 19.00
N ASP A 286 -8.67 -6.73 20.27
CA ASP A 286 -9.01 -7.63 21.38
C ASP A 286 -10.51 -7.95 21.43
N ARG A 287 -11.35 -7.02 20.95
CA ARG A 287 -12.81 -7.19 20.84
C ARG A 287 -13.21 -7.45 19.39
N GLU A 288 -14.08 -8.43 19.19
CA GLU A 288 -14.63 -8.75 17.86
C GLU A 288 -15.36 -7.55 17.22
N GLN A 289 -16.10 -6.77 18.03
CA GLN A 289 -16.80 -5.58 17.55
C GLN A 289 -15.86 -4.53 16.95
N ASP A 290 -14.65 -4.39 17.49
CA ASP A 290 -13.66 -3.43 16.99
C ASP A 290 -13.05 -3.92 15.67
N ASN A 291 -12.85 -5.23 15.52
CA ASN A 291 -12.50 -5.83 14.23
C ASN A 291 -13.58 -5.57 13.17
N VAL A 292 -14.86 -5.81 13.50
CA VAL A 292 -15.98 -5.58 12.58
C VAL A 292 -16.07 -4.10 12.18
N ALA A 293 -15.95 -3.19 13.14
CA ALA A 293 -15.99 -1.74 12.89
C ALA A 293 -14.81 -1.28 12.01
N PHE A 294 -13.60 -1.75 12.33
CA PHE A 294 -12.40 -1.47 11.55
C PHE A 294 -12.53 -2.01 10.12
N ASP A 295 -13.01 -3.24 9.94
CA ASP A 295 -13.16 -3.87 8.63
C ASP A 295 -14.22 -3.18 7.79
N LYS A 296 -15.32 -2.74 8.39
CA LYS A 296 -16.35 -1.96 7.71
C LYS A 296 -15.78 -0.65 7.14
N LYS A 297 -14.86 -0.01 7.87
CA LYS A 297 -14.16 1.20 7.41
C LYS A 297 -13.10 0.89 6.36
N MET A 298 -12.28 -0.13 6.59
CA MET A 298 -11.10 -0.42 5.78
C MET A 298 -11.43 -1.11 4.45
N ARG A 299 -12.49 -1.92 4.39
CA ARG A 299 -12.85 -2.67 3.17
C ARG A 299 -13.05 -1.76 1.95
N PRO A 300 -13.94 -0.74 1.99
CA PRO A 300 -14.09 0.15 0.84
C PRO A 300 -12.85 1.00 0.56
N ALA A 301 -12.04 1.30 1.59
CA ALA A 301 -10.79 2.05 1.44
C ALA A 301 -9.69 1.25 0.73
N LEU A 302 -9.59 -0.05 1.03
CA LEU A 302 -8.58 -0.93 0.48
C LEU A 302 -9.00 -1.59 -0.83
N ASN A 303 -10.31 -1.62 -1.14
CA ASN A 303 -10.79 -2.04 -2.45
C ASN A 303 -10.11 -1.21 -3.53
N GLY A 304 -9.17 -1.85 -4.23
CA GLY A 304 -8.39 -1.22 -5.28
C GLY A 304 -9.30 -0.84 -6.44
N ILE A 305 -8.93 0.24 -7.12
CA ILE A 305 -9.57 0.66 -8.39
C ILE A 305 -9.36 -0.37 -9.51
N TRP A 306 -8.40 -1.29 -9.33
CA TRP A 306 -8.20 -2.49 -10.14
C TRP A 306 -9.21 -3.57 -9.75
N CYS A 307 -10.46 -3.36 -10.13
CA CYS A 307 -11.53 -4.34 -10.04
C CYS A 307 -12.06 -4.64 -11.44
N CYS A 308 -12.18 -5.91 -11.80
CA CYS A 308 -12.78 -6.32 -13.07
C CYS A 308 -14.24 -5.83 -13.12
N ALA A 309 -14.62 -5.01 -14.11
CA ALA A 309 -16.01 -4.90 -14.52
C ALA A 309 -16.31 -5.99 -15.57
N PRO A 310 -17.51 -6.59 -15.58
CA PRO A 310 -17.67 -7.99 -15.97
C PRO A 310 -17.96 -8.20 -17.47
N GLU A 311 -17.47 -9.32 -18.00
CA GLU A 311 -18.37 -10.22 -18.74
C GLU A 311 -18.67 -11.44 -17.86
N GLY A 312 -19.90 -11.51 -17.35
CA GLY A 312 -20.53 -12.76 -16.90
C GLY A 312 -20.12 -13.38 -15.55
N ARG A 313 -19.21 -12.81 -14.75
CA ARG A 313 -18.94 -13.30 -13.38
C ARG A 313 -18.84 -12.15 -12.38
N ASP A 314 -19.60 -12.26 -11.28
CA ASP A 314 -19.56 -11.34 -10.15
C ASP A 314 -18.14 -11.24 -9.59
N PRO A 315 -17.45 -10.09 -9.72
CA PRO A 315 -16.09 -9.89 -9.26
C PRO A 315 -16.04 -9.32 -7.83
N LYS A 316 -17.13 -9.42 -7.05
CA LYS A 316 -17.08 -9.19 -5.60
C LYS A 316 -16.40 -10.35 -4.89
N GLY A 317 -15.06 -10.38 -4.86
CA GLY A 317 -14.40 -11.22 -3.86
C GLY A 317 -12.94 -11.58 -4.02
N GLN A 318 -12.27 -11.34 -5.14
CA GLN A 318 -10.96 -11.97 -5.34
C GLN A 318 -9.81 -11.39 -4.48
N ALA A 319 -9.85 -10.11 -4.10
CA ALA A 319 -8.87 -9.57 -3.15
C ALA A 319 -9.08 -10.06 -1.70
N TYR A 320 -10.26 -10.61 -1.39
CA TYR A 320 -10.62 -11.11 -0.05
C TYR A 320 -10.74 -12.64 0.02
N ALA A 321 -10.61 -13.36 -1.10
CA ALA A 321 -10.69 -14.82 -1.12
C ALA A 321 -9.52 -15.46 -0.34
N HIS A 322 -8.35 -14.83 -0.33
CA HIS A 322 -7.21 -15.25 0.51
C HIS A 322 -7.40 -15.00 2.01
N LEU A 323 -8.52 -14.38 2.42
CA LEU A 323 -8.88 -14.11 3.82
C LEU A 323 -10.12 -14.92 4.27
N ARG A 324 -10.55 -15.92 3.49
CA ARG A 324 -11.64 -16.84 3.84
C ARG A 324 -11.17 -18.29 3.78
N GLU A 325 -11.82 -19.10 4.61
CA GLU A 325 -11.54 -20.50 4.96
C GLU A 325 -11.24 -21.43 3.76
N PRO A 326 -10.48 -22.52 3.98
CA PRO A 326 -10.25 -23.53 2.94
C PRO A 326 -11.57 -24.18 2.52
N ASP A 327 -11.65 -24.50 1.22
CA ASP A 327 -12.71 -25.33 0.63
C ASP A 327 -13.04 -26.50 1.56
N GLN A 328 -14.30 -26.58 1.98
CA GLN A 328 -14.85 -27.86 2.44
C GLN A 328 -14.93 -28.74 1.20
N THR A 329 -13.93 -29.60 1.04
CA THR A 329 -14.06 -30.76 0.15
C THR A 329 -15.10 -31.68 0.76
N ASP A 330 -16.30 -31.71 0.20
CA ASP A 330 -17.24 -32.79 0.45
C ASP A 330 -16.67 -34.10 -0.12
N HIS A 331 -16.77 -35.16 0.68
CA HIS A 331 -16.38 -36.52 0.33
C HIS A 331 -17.32 -37.10 -0.75
N ASP A 332 -17.18 -36.71 -2.02
CA ASP A 332 -17.51 -37.51 -3.22
C ASP A 332 -17.30 -36.66 -4.50
N GLY A 333 -16.08 -36.64 -5.05
CA GLY A 333 -15.63 -35.73 -6.12
C GLY A 333 -16.43 -35.72 -7.43
N THR A 334 -17.62 -35.11 -7.44
CA THR A 334 -18.41 -34.84 -8.65
C THR A 334 -19.05 -33.45 -8.64
N LEU A 335 -18.66 -32.61 -9.60
CA LEU A 335 -19.28 -31.33 -9.92
C LEU A 335 -20.60 -31.56 -10.70
N ARG A 336 -21.75 -31.13 -10.16
CA ARG A 336 -23.00 -30.98 -10.93
C ARG A 336 -23.33 -29.51 -11.14
N HIS A 337 -23.41 -29.10 -12.41
CA HIS A 337 -23.99 -27.81 -12.81
C HIS A 337 -25.49 -27.77 -12.50
N LYS A 338 -25.92 -26.87 -11.61
CA LYS A 338 -27.34 -26.49 -11.48
C LYS A 338 -27.64 -25.39 -12.51
N GLN A 339 -28.56 -25.67 -13.43
CA GLN A 339 -29.15 -24.65 -14.30
C GLN A 339 -30.07 -23.71 -13.49
N PRO A 340 -30.12 -22.40 -13.80
CA PRO A 340 -31.03 -21.47 -13.16
C PRO A 340 -32.46 -21.59 -13.72
N PRO A 341 -33.50 -21.25 -12.93
CA PRO A 341 -34.90 -21.28 -13.37
C PRO A 341 -35.25 -20.05 -14.25
N PRO A 342 -36.32 -20.12 -15.07
CA PRO A 342 -36.68 -19.04 -15.98
C PRO A 342 -37.40 -17.88 -15.27
N LEU A 343 -37.12 -16.66 -15.74
CA LEU A 343 -37.71 -15.40 -15.28
C LEU A 343 -39.16 -15.22 -15.77
N SER A 344 -40.10 -14.94 -14.85
CA SER A 344 -41.41 -14.37 -15.18
C SER A 344 -41.40 -12.85 -14.99
N LYS A 345 -42.08 -12.16 -15.91
CA LYS A 345 -42.29 -10.70 -15.93
C LYS A 345 -43.41 -10.28 -14.96
N GLU A 346 -43.35 -8.99 -14.58
CA GLU A 346 -44.40 -8.08 -14.09
C GLU A 346 -44.31 -7.61 -12.63
N GLY A 347 -44.43 -6.28 -12.43
CA GLY A 347 -44.78 -5.64 -11.16
C GLY A 347 -43.95 -4.39 -10.80
N ARG A 348 -44.48 -3.19 -11.08
CA ARG A 348 -43.93 -1.86 -10.75
C ARG A 348 -44.20 -1.43 -9.29
N LEU A 349 -43.52 -0.32 -8.91
CA LEU A 349 -43.73 0.62 -7.78
C LEU A 349 -42.87 0.29 -6.55
N GLY A 350 -42.06 1.17 -5.96
CA GLY A 350 -41.72 2.58 -6.15
C GLY A 350 -41.03 3.08 -4.86
N LEU A 351 -40.25 4.17 -4.97
CA LEU A 351 -39.74 5.07 -3.93
C LEU A 351 -38.26 5.02 -3.51
N GLN A 352 -37.73 6.26 -3.51
CA GLN A 352 -36.58 6.86 -2.85
C GLN A 352 -35.17 6.67 -3.44
N GLU A 353 -34.77 7.71 -4.16
CA GLU A 353 -33.44 7.99 -4.67
C GLU A 353 -32.50 8.44 -3.53
N GLU A 354 -31.38 7.75 -3.39
CA GLU A 354 -30.13 8.23 -2.79
C GLU A 354 -29.05 8.26 -3.88
N PRO A 355 -28.00 9.11 -3.75
CA PRO A 355 -27.24 9.59 -4.90
C PRO A 355 -26.46 8.45 -5.56
N ARG A 356 -26.87 8.09 -6.78
CA ARG A 356 -26.12 7.18 -7.63
C ARG A 356 -24.80 7.84 -8.02
N ASN A 357 -23.70 7.16 -7.73
CA ASN A 357 -22.40 7.41 -8.36
C ASN A 357 -22.58 7.38 -9.89
N GLN A 358 -22.65 8.58 -10.50
CA GLN A 358 -22.66 8.79 -11.94
C GLN A 358 -21.24 8.66 -12.49
N PHE A 359 -20.72 7.45 -12.64
CA PHE A 359 -19.61 7.20 -13.57
C PHE A 359 -19.73 5.77 -14.06
N CYS A 360 -20.53 5.58 -15.11
CA CYS A 360 -20.48 4.49 -16.09
C CYS A 360 -21.72 4.59 -17.00
N HIS A 361 -21.67 5.51 -17.97
CA HIS A 361 -22.47 5.45 -19.19
C HIS A 361 -21.51 5.72 -20.34
N TYR A 362 -21.28 4.73 -21.20
CA TYR A 362 -21.08 4.92 -22.62
C TYR A 362 -21.61 3.67 -23.35
N GLU A 363 -22.27 3.95 -24.48
CA GLU A 363 -23.17 3.10 -25.27
C GLU A 363 -22.59 1.78 -25.78
#